data_AF-A0A2W6DAB0-F1
#
_entry.id   AF-A0A2W6DAB0-F1
#
_cell.length_a   1.000
_cell.length_b   1.000
_cell.length_c   1.000
_cell.angle_alpha   90.00
_cell.angle_beta   90.00
_cell.angle_gamma   90.00
#
_symmetry.space_group_name_H-M   'P 1'
#
loop_
_entity.id
_entity.type
_entity.pdbx_description
1 polymer ?
#
loop_
_entity_poly.entity_id
_entity_poly.type
_entity_poly.pdbx_seq_one_letter_code
_entity_poly.pdbx_strand_id
1 'polypeptide(L)'
;MTVARRPPSARQEELLERAYRYVLAHGLAELSLRPLAAAIESSPRVLLFLFGSKEGLVRALLARARNDELALIDQTRQVGRHDDLTTVIRTTWRWLAAYAHRPLLNLWAEAYARSLVEPEGPWAHFAEQAVADWL
;
A
#
# COMPACT_ATOMS: atom_id res chain seq x y z
N MET A 1 26.96 1.24 -7.58
CA MET A 1 27.06 0.10 -6.64
C MET A 1 25.66 -0.27 -6.17
N THR A 2 25.04 -1.26 -6.79
CA THR A 2 23.73 -1.79 -6.40
C THR A 2 23.90 -2.62 -5.13
N VAL A 3 23.47 -2.08 -3.98
CA VAL A 3 23.41 -2.85 -2.73
C VAL A 3 22.38 -3.95 -2.94
N ALA A 4 22.84 -5.21 -2.98
CA ALA A 4 21.96 -6.36 -3.02
C ALA A 4 21.03 -6.34 -1.80
N ARG A 5 19.75 -6.07 -2.02
CA ARG A 5 18.73 -6.02 -0.96
C ARG A 5 18.61 -7.42 -0.37
N ARG A 6 19.09 -7.60 0.86
CA ARG A 6 18.93 -8.86 1.60
C ARG A 6 17.42 -9.21 1.61
N PRO A 7 17.03 -10.47 1.35
CA PRO A 7 15.64 -10.86 1.40
C PRO A 7 15.02 -10.47 2.75
N PRO A 8 13.75 -10.05 2.78
CA PRO A 8 13.10 -9.66 4.02
C PRO A 8 13.20 -10.77 5.05
N SER A 9 13.51 -10.40 6.30
CA SER A 9 13.44 -11.39 7.39
C SER A 9 11.98 -11.71 7.72
N ALA A 10 11.69 -12.90 8.24
CA ALA A 10 10.35 -13.27 8.69
C ALA A 10 9.75 -12.24 9.68
N ARG A 11 10.61 -11.64 10.52
CA ARG A 11 10.22 -10.56 11.45
C ARG A 11 9.84 -9.26 10.74
N GLN A 12 10.50 -8.95 9.62
CA GLN A 12 10.19 -7.77 8.81
C GLN A 12 8.83 -7.92 8.14
N GLU A 13 8.54 -9.10 7.59
CA GLU A 13 7.24 -9.41 6.98
C GLU A 13 6.12 -9.37 8.01
N GLU A 14 6.31 -10.02 9.17
CA GLU A 14 5.33 -10.01 10.26
C GLU A 14 4.96 -8.59 10.71
N LEU A 15 5.98 -7.74 10.93
CA LEU A 15 5.77 -6.36 11.36
C LEU A 15 5.17 -5.50 10.25
N LEU A 16 5.48 -5.77 8.98
CA LEU A 16 4.85 -5.12 7.84
C LEU A 16 3.35 -5.42 7.80
N GLU A 17 2.94 -6.68 7.95
CA GLU A 17 1.53 -7.08 7.96
C GLU A 17 0.75 -6.49 9.15
N ARG A 18 1.36 -6.44 10.33
CA ARG A 18 0.75 -5.79 11.51
C ARG A 18 0.60 -4.28 11.28
N ALA A 19 1.66 -3.64 10.76
CA ALA A 19 1.64 -2.20 10.48
C ALA A 19 0.65 -1.84 9.37
N TYR A 20 0.52 -2.69 8.35
CA TYR A 20 -0.45 -2.54 7.28
C TYR A 20 -1.88 -2.56 7.81
N ARG A 21 -2.22 -3.53 8.66
CA ARG A 21 -3.54 -3.58 9.34
C ARG A 21 -3.80 -2.34 10.19
N TYR A 22 -2.79 -1.85 10.91
CA TYR A 22 -2.93 -0.61 11.69
C TYR A 22 -3.24 0.59 10.79
N VAL A 23 -2.52 0.73 9.69
CA VAL A 23 -2.71 1.82 8.72
C VAL A 23 -4.07 1.78 8.05
N LEU A 24 -4.57 0.59 7.70
CA LEU A 24 -5.92 0.47 7.15
C LEU A 24 -7.00 1.01 8.11
N ALA A 25 -6.79 0.88 9.42
CA ALA A 25 -7.73 1.37 10.42
C ALA A 25 -7.57 2.87 10.76
N HIS A 26 -6.35 3.42 10.67
CA HIS A 26 -6.02 4.75 11.19
C HIS A 26 -5.58 5.77 10.13
N GLY A 27 -5.38 5.35 8.88
CA GLY A 27 -4.82 6.17 7.81
C GLY A 27 -3.30 6.32 7.88
N LEU A 28 -2.70 6.84 6.81
CA LEU A 28 -1.24 7.06 6.75
C LEU A 28 -0.83 8.48 7.16
N ALA A 29 -1.73 9.48 7.05
CA ALA A 29 -1.52 10.86 7.48
C ALA A 29 -1.05 10.96 8.92
N GLU A 30 -1.76 10.25 9.79
CA GLU A 30 -1.54 10.24 11.23
C GLU A 30 -0.45 9.24 11.65
N LEU A 31 0.27 8.66 10.68
CA LEU A 31 1.27 7.64 10.96
C LEU A 31 2.45 8.25 11.72
N SER A 32 2.52 7.89 13.00
CA SER A 32 3.64 8.18 13.87
C SER A 32 4.24 6.88 14.40
N LEU A 33 5.57 6.81 14.44
CA LEU A 33 6.29 5.57 14.76
C LEU A 33 6.01 5.06 16.17
N ARG A 34 5.75 5.96 17.13
CA ARG A 34 5.52 5.60 18.53
C ARG A 34 4.17 4.88 18.73
N PRO A 35 3.01 5.48 18.38
CA PRO A 35 1.72 4.79 18.42
C PRO A 35 1.69 3.51 17.59
N LEU A 36 2.24 3.55 16.37
CA LEU A 36 2.33 2.36 15.53
C LEU A 36 3.09 1.23 16.22
N ALA A 37 4.31 1.51 16.70
CA ALA A 37 5.16 0.51 17.32
C ALA A 37 4.48 -0.10 18.54
N ALA A 38 3.82 0.71 19.38
CA ALA A 38 3.07 0.22 20.52
C ALA A 38 1.91 -0.70 20.08
N ALA A 39 1.14 -0.30 19.07
CA ALA A 39 -0.01 -1.05 18.59
C ALA A 39 0.36 -2.40 17.95
N ILE A 40 1.56 -2.53 17.38
CA ILE A 40 2.02 -3.78 16.75
C ILE A 40 2.96 -4.60 17.65
N GLU A 41 3.11 -4.22 18.92
CA GLU A 41 3.97 -4.86 19.92
C GLU A 41 5.45 -4.88 19.49
N SER A 42 5.95 -3.72 19.06
CA SER A 42 7.32 -3.50 18.64
C SER A 42 7.89 -2.20 19.22
N SER A 43 9.05 -1.77 18.74
CA SER A 43 9.65 -0.48 19.11
C SER A 43 9.94 0.37 17.88
N PRO A 44 9.93 1.71 17.99
CA PRO A 44 10.32 2.60 16.90
C PRO A 44 11.72 2.29 16.37
N ARG A 45 12.65 1.90 17.27
CA ARG A 45 14.02 1.52 16.89
C ARG A 45 14.06 0.27 16.03
N VAL A 46 13.26 -0.75 16.35
CA VAL A 46 13.16 -1.98 15.54
C VAL A 46 12.57 -1.67 14.17
N LEU A 47 11.52 -0.85 14.10
CA LEU A 47 10.94 -0.44 12.82
C LEU A 47 11.97 0.32 11.96
N LEU A 48 12.68 1.29 12.52
CA LEU A 48 13.72 2.00 11.80
C LEU A 48 14.87 1.09 11.37
N PHE A 49 15.24 0.13 12.20
CA PHE A 49 16.26 -0.86 11.84
C PHE A 49 15.83 -1.72 10.64
N LEU A 50 14.60 -2.23 10.64
CA LEU A 50 14.11 -3.14 9.60
C LEU A 50 13.77 -2.42 8.28
N PHE A 51 13.27 -1.19 8.36
CA PHE A 51 12.80 -0.44 7.20
C PHE A 51 13.74 0.72 6.81
N GLY A 52 14.85 0.90 7.52
CA GLY A 52 15.87 1.93 7.29
C GLY A 52 15.46 3.34 7.74
N SER A 53 14.22 3.73 7.50
CA SER A 53 13.67 5.03 7.90
C SER A 53 12.15 4.98 8.03
N LYS A 54 11.54 6.06 8.56
CA LYS A 54 10.08 6.24 8.54
C LYS A 54 9.56 6.19 7.09
N GLU A 55 10.27 6.83 6.17
CA GLU A 55 9.90 6.82 4.76
C GLU A 55 10.05 5.44 4.13
N GLY A 56 11.09 4.68 4.50
CA GLY A 56 11.26 3.30 4.05
C GLY A 56 10.11 2.40 4.50
N LEU A 57 9.60 2.61 5.72
CA LEU A 57 8.40 1.93 6.22
C LEU A 57 7.16 2.35 5.42
N VAL A 58 6.97 3.64 5.18
CA VAL A 58 5.86 4.15 4.35
C VAL A 58 5.90 3.53 2.95
N ARG A 59 7.06 3.52 2.29
CA ARG A 59 7.24 2.87 0.98
C ARG A 59 6.88 1.39 1.00
N ALA A 60 7.30 0.67 2.05
CA ALA A 60 6.95 -0.76 2.20
C ALA A 60 5.44 -0.97 2.38
N LEU A 61 4.78 -0.11 3.15
CA LEU A 61 3.33 -0.15 3.37
C LEU A 61 2.55 0.14 2.08
N LEU A 62 2.99 1.14 1.30
CA LEU A 62 2.39 1.47 0.01
C LEU A 62 2.56 0.33 -1.00
N ALA A 63 3.74 -0.27 -1.08
CA ALA A 63 3.98 -1.44 -1.92
C ALA A 63 3.09 -2.64 -1.53
N ARG A 64 2.91 -2.86 -0.23
CA ARG A 64 2.02 -3.92 0.28
C ARG A 64 0.55 -3.64 -0.03
N ALA A 65 0.10 -2.39 0.11
CA ALA A 65 -1.24 -1.96 -0.27
C ALA A 65 -1.48 -2.18 -1.77
N ARG A 66 -0.47 -1.88 -2.59
CA ARG A 66 -0.52 -2.08 -4.04
C ARG A 66 -0.64 -3.56 -4.42
N ASN A 67 0.05 -4.45 -3.71
CA ASN A 67 -0.09 -5.89 -3.95
C ASN A 67 -1.53 -6.40 -3.70
N ASP A 68 -2.23 -5.89 -2.69
CA ASP A 68 -3.64 -6.24 -2.47
C ASP A 68 -4.53 -5.72 -3.59
N GLU A 69 -4.30 -4.49 -4.05
CA GLU A 69 -5.04 -3.90 -5.16
C GLU A 69 -4.85 -4.70 -6.46
N LEU A 70 -3.60 -5.05 -6.80
CA LEU A 70 -3.28 -5.85 -7.98
C LEU A 70 -3.86 -7.27 -7.90
N ALA A 71 -3.80 -7.92 -6.74
CA ALA A 71 -4.40 -9.24 -6.55
C ALA A 71 -5.93 -9.21 -6.74
N LEU A 72 -6.58 -8.11 -6.35
CA LEU A 72 -8.03 -7.91 -6.54
C LEU A 72 -8.39 -7.60 -7.99
N ILE A 73 -7.55 -6.84 -8.70
CA ILE A 73 -7.69 -6.58 -10.14
C ILE A 73 -7.49 -7.89 -10.94
N ASP A 74 -6.50 -8.70 -10.60
CA ASP A 74 -6.23 -9.95 -11.31
C ASP A 74 -7.39 -10.95 -11.16
N GLN A 75 -7.96 -11.07 -9.95
CA GLN A 75 -9.19 -11.86 -9.73
C GLN A 75 -10.34 -11.39 -10.63
N THR A 76 -10.49 -10.08 -10.84
CA THR A 76 -11.51 -9.51 -11.72
C THR A 76 -11.24 -9.81 -13.20
N ARG A 77 -9.97 -9.77 -13.63
CA ARG A 77 -9.55 -10.11 -15.00
C ARG A 77 -9.74 -11.59 -15.31
N GLN A 78 -9.50 -12.48 -14.33
CA GLN A 78 -9.72 -13.92 -14.51
C GLN A 78 -11.20 -14.28 -14.70
N VAL A 79 -12.12 -13.54 -14.05
CA VAL A 79 -13.58 -13.67 -14.27
C VAL A 79 -13.99 -13.12 -15.65
N GLY A 80 -13.26 -12.14 -16.17
CA GLY A 80 -13.51 -11.47 -17.46
C GLY A 80 -12.83 -12.07 -18.69
N ARG A 81 -12.25 -13.29 -18.61
CA ARG A 81 -11.54 -13.95 -19.74
C ARG A 81 -12.38 -14.22 -21.00
N HIS A 82 -13.63 -13.79 -21.02
CA HIS A 82 -14.50 -13.75 -22.20
C HIS A 82 -14.94 -12.29 -22.45
N ASP A 83 -14.02 -11.51 -23.00
CA ASP A 83 -14.14 -10.19 -23.66
C ASP A 83 -15.47 -9.42 -23.57
N ASP A 84 -15.65 -8.65 -22.49
CA ASP A 84 -16.50 -7.45 -22.51
C ASP A 84 -15.92 -6.39 -21.57
N LEU A 85 -15.42 -5.30 -22.17
CA LEU A 85 -14.92 -4.12 -21.44
C LEU A 85 -15.97 -3.60 -20.45
N THR A 86 -17.25 -3.69 -20.79
CA THR A 86 -18.36 -3.29 -19.91
C THR A 86 -18.41 -4.17 -18.66
N THR A 87 -18.16 -5.46 -18.80
CA THR A 87 -18.11 -6.42 -17.69
C THR A 87 -16.91 -6.17 -16.78
N VAL A 88 -15.74 -5.87 -17.35
CA VAL A 88 -14.55 -5.47 -16.59
C VAL A 88 -14.83 -4.16 -15.82
N ILE A 89 -15.29 -3.11 -16.52
CA ILE A 89 -15.64 -1.82 -15.90
C ILE A 89 -16.66 -1.99 -14.78
N ARG A 90 -17.72 -2.77 -15.00
CA ARG A 90 -18.78 -2.99 -14.01
C ARG A 90 -18.27 -3.76 -12.79
N THR A 91 -17.41 -4.75 -13.00
CA THR A 91 -16.86 -5.56 -11.90
C THR A 91 -15.89 -4.73 -11.06
N THR A 92 -15.00 -4.00 -11.71
CA THR A 92 -14.09 -3.03 -11.06
C THR A 92 -14.90 -1.95 -10.32
N TRP A 93 -15.93 -1.37 -10.95
CA TRP A 93 -16.78 -0.37 -10.31
C TRP A 93 -17.51 -0.91 -9.08
N ARG A 94 -18.06 -2.13 -9.17
CA ARG A 94 -18.76 -2.76 -8.05
C ARG A 94 -17.81 -3.06 -6.88
N TRP A 95 -16.57 -3.40 -7.19
CA TRP A 95 -15.50 -3.53 -6.19
C TRP A 95 -15.18 -2.17 -5.56
N LEU A 96 -14.87 -1.15 -6.38
CA LEU A 96 -14.56 0.21 -5.88
C LEU A 96 -15.66 0.78 -4.99
N ALA A 97 -16.93 0.52 -5.32
CA ALA A 97 -18.08 1.01 -4.58
C ALA A 97 -18.37 0.23 -3.28
N ALA A 98 -17.78 -0.94 -3.07
CA ALA A 98 -18.10 -1.76 -1.91
C ALA A 98 -17.50 -1.17 -0.62
N TYR A 99 -18.30 -1.13 0.46
CA TYR A 99 -17.90 -0.51 1.73
C TYR A 99 -16.63 -1.13 2.34
N ALA A 100 -16.43 -2.44 2.13
CA ALA A 100 -15.25 -3.18 2.59
C ALA A 100 -13.93 -2.64 2.03
N HIS A 101 -13.94 -1.99 0.86
CA HIS A 101 -12.73 -1.47 0.20
C HIS A 101 -12.46 0.01 0.51
N ARG A 102 -13.39 0.71 1.20
CA ARG A 102 -13.20 2.12 1.57
C ARG A 102 -11.89 2.43 2.29
N PRO A 103 -11.43 1.63 3.27
CA PRO A 103 -10.18 1.94 3.96
C PRO A 103 -8.97 1.91 3.02
N LEU A 104 -8.92 0.94 2.10
CA LEU A 104 -7.87 0.83 1.09
C LEU A 104 -7.94 2.00 0.08
N LEU A 105 -9.14 2.35 -0.38
CA LEU A 105 -9.34 3.44 -1.35
C LEU A 105 -9.01 4.81 -0.76
N ASN A 106 -9.33 5.03 0.51
CA ASN A 106 -8.93 6.24 1.22
C ASN A 106 -7.41 6.37 1.28
N LEU A 107 -6.73 5.27 1.63
CA LEU A 107 -5.26 5.23 1.68
C LEU A 107 -4.64 5.52 0.31
N TRP A 108 -5.18 4.91 -0.75
CA TRP A 108 -4.73 5.12 -2.12
C TRP A 108 -4.94 6.56 -2.57
N ALA A 109 -6.14 7.12 -2.37
CA ALA A 109 -6.48 8.48 -2.77
C ALA A 109 -5.64 9.52 -2.01
N GLU A 110 -5.37 9.28 -0.73
CA GLU A 110 -4.50 10.12 0.10
C GLU A 110 -3.06 10.12 -0.43
N ALA A 111 -2.50 8.94 -0.70
CA ALA A 111 -1.15 8.79 -1.25
C ALA A 111 -1.03 9.41 -2.65
N TYR A 112 -2.03 9.21 -3.51
CA TYR A 112 -2.12 9.79 -4.85
C TYR A 112 -2.12 11.31 -4.78
N ALA A 113 -3.05 11.91 -4.01
CA ALA A 113 -3.16 13.35 -3.87
C ALA A 113 -1.87 13.97 -3.31
N ARG A 114 -1.24 13.33 -2.31
CA ARG A 114 0.03 13.81 -1.76
C ARG A 114 1.15 13.74 -2.77
N SER A 115 1.27 12.68 -3.56
CA SER A 115 2.33 12.58 -4.57
C SER A 115 2.24 13.66 -5.67
N LEU A 116 1.04 14.20 -5.91
CA LEU A 116 0.84 15.32 -6.85
C LEU A 116 1.24 16.68 -6.25
N VAL A 117 1.13 16.85 -4.93
CA VAL A 117 1.37 18.12 -4.23
C VAL A 117 2.78 18.19 -3.64
N GLU A 118 3.30 17.05 -3.21
CA GLU A 118 4.63 16.84 -2.63
C GLU A 118 5.38 15.82 -3.51
N PRO A 119 6.00 16.26 -4.62
CA PRO A 119 6.66 15.36 -5.59
C PRO A 119 7.90 14.67 -5.02
N GLU A 120 8.43 15.16 -3.90
CA GLU A 120 9.59 14.61 -3.20
C GLU A 120 9.21 13.87 -1.91
N GLY A 121 10.12 13.04 -1.40
CA GLY A 121 9.95 12.35 -0.13
C GLY A 121 9.20 11.02 -0.23
N PRO A 122 8.41 10.63 0.80
CA PRO A 122 7.89 9.27 0.92
C PRO A 122 6.82 8.89 -0.13
N TRP A 123 6.22 9.88 -0.79
CA TRP A 123 5.12 9.70 -1.77
C TRP A 123 5.59 9.84 -3.22
N ALA A 124 6.87 10.18 -3.43
CA ALA A 124 7.42 10.45 -4.74
C ALA A 124 7.12 9.28 -5.70
N HIS A 125 6.72 9.61 -6.93
CA HIS A 125 6.40 8.66 -8.02
C HIS A 125 5.17 7.77 -7.78
N PHE A 126 4.45 7.91 -6.66
CA PHE A 126 3.28 7.07 -6.38
C PHE A 126 2.16 7.26 -7.42
N ALA A 127 1.79 8.50 -7.78
CA ALA A 127 0.76 8.74 -8.80
C ALA A 127 1.12 8.14 -10.17
N GLU A 128 2.37 8.30 -10.61
CA GLU A 128 2.85 7.76 -11.88
C GLU A 128 2.76 6.23 -11.89
N GLN A 129 3.32 5.57 -10.88
CA GLN A 129 3.28 4.11 -10.74
C GLN A 129 1.84 3.59 -10.61
N ALA A 130 1.03 4.27 -9.81
CA ALA A 130 -0.35 3.89 -9.56
C ALA A 130 -1.20 3.89 -10.84
N VAL A 131 -0.91 4.78 -11.80
CA VAL A 131 -1.58 4.83 -13.12
C VAL A 131 -0.94 3.87 -14.11
N ALA A 132 0.40 3.78 -14.14
CA ALA A 132 1.12 2.95 -15.10
C ALA A 132 0.72 1.46 -15.02
N ASP A 133 0.47 0.90 -13.83
CA ASP A 133 0.09 -0.53 -13.75
C ASP A 133 -1.35 -0.83 -14.24
N TRP A 134 -2.16 0.19 -14.56
CA TRP A 134 -3.47 0.00 -15.20
C TRP A 134 -3.40 -0.03 -16.73
N LEU A 135 -2.31 0.47 -17.32
CA LEU A 135 -2.07 0.51 -18.77
C LEU A 135 -1.44 -0.79 -19.27
#